data_AF-A0A4R3KMV4-F1
#
_entry.id   AF-A0A4R3KMV4-F1
#
_cell.length_a   1.000
_cell.length_b   1.000
_cell.length_c   1.000
_cell.angle_alpha   90.00
_cell.angle_beta   90.00
_cell.angle_gamma   90.00
#
_symmetry.space_group_name_H-M   'P 1'
#
loop_
_entity.id
_entity.type
_entity.pdbx_description
1 polymer ?
#
loop_
_entity_poly.entity_id
_entity_poly.type
_entity_poly.pdbx_seq_one_letter_code
_entity_poly.pdbx_strand_id
1 'polypeptide(L)'
;MFSKPESRNTRWSISDNYLRFWFRFIFPNQLLIEMSRHELLREYIEKNYEQYSGLLLEQYFREKLAQSERITDVGSYWNNKGENEIDLIALNRLDKTAIVAEVKRNSKKISIAQLEAKARAVAKDLAKYKTELKAFSIKDM
;
A
#
# COMPACT_ATOMS: atom_id res chain seq x y z
N MET A 1 -7.45 -8.40 4.89
CA MET A 1 -8.87 -8.34 4.50
C MET A 1 -9.70 -9.52 5.01
N PHE A 2 -9.30 -10.79 4.78
CA PHE A 2 -10.18 -11.95 5.01
C PHE A 2 -9.95 -12.74 6.33
N SER A 3 -9.06 -12.27 7.20
CA SER A 3 -8.82 -12.91 8.50
C SER A 3 -10.00 -12.68 9.45
N LYS A 4 -10.21 -13.60 10.40
CA LYS A 4 -11.21 -13.40 11.46
C LYS A 4 -10.91 -12.11 12.25
N PRO A 5 -11.94 -11.37 12.68
CA PRO A 5 -11.77 -10.31 13.68
C PRO A 5 -10.98 -10.89 14.87
N GLU A 6 -10.03 -10.13 15.42
CA GLU A 6 -9.17 -10.50 16.56
C GLU A 6 -8.03 -11.50 16.30
N SER A 7 -7.95 -12.15 15.12
CA SER A 7 -6.88 -13.14 14.85
C SER A 7 -5.59 -12.52 14.29
N ARG A 8 -5.50 -11.19 14.17
CA ARG A 8 -4.34 -10.49 13.59
C ARG A 8 -3.60 -9.70 14.66
N ASN A 9 -2.27 -9.80 14.66
CA ASN A 9 -1.42 -8.85 15.38
C ASN A 9 -1.68 -7.44 14.84
N THR A 10 -2.22 -6.58 15.68
CA THR A 10 -2.49 -5.18 15.33
C THR A 10 -1.16 -4.44 15.24
N ARG A 11 -0.87 -3.88 14.06
CA ARG A 11 0.28 -2.99 13.86
C ARG A 11 -0.21 -1.55 13.90
N TRP A 12 0.34 -0.77 14.80
CA TRP A 12 0.05 0.66 14.90
C TRP A 12 0.92 1.44 13.92
N SER A 13 0.38 2.53 13.37
CA SER A 13 1.12 3.41 12.47
C SER A 13 0.65 4.85 12.63
N ILE A 14 1.58 5.81 12.45
CA ILE A 14 1.26 7.25 12.46
C ILE A 14 0.53 7.58 11.15
N SER A 15 -0.73 8.02 11.24
CA SER A 15 -1.54 8.36 10.07
C SER A 15 -1.09 9.66 9.39
N ASP A 16 -0.57 10.60 10.16
CA ASP A 16 -0.12 11.90 9.65
C ASP A 16 1.17 11.77 8.82
N ASN A 17 1.10 12.20 7.56
CA ASN A 17 2.21 12.08 6.62
C ASN A 17 3.41 12.95 7.02
N TYR A 18 3.16 14.13 7.59
CA TYR A 18 4.21 15.04 8.03
C TYR A 18 4.99 14.44 9.21
N LEU A 19 4.29 13.99 10.26
CA LEU A 19 4.90 13.34 11.42
C LEU A 19 5.61 12.05 11.03
N ARG A 20 5.03 11.25 10.12
CA ARG A 20 5.69 10.04 9.62
C ARG A 20 6.99 10.36 8.91
N PHE A 21 7.03 11.43 8.09
CA PHE A 21 8.27 11.90 7.46
C PHE A 21 9.27 12.40 8.49
N TRP A 22 8.81 13.22 9.44
CA TRP A 22 9.62 13.80 10.51
C TRP A 22 10.32 12.72 11.34
N PHE A 23 9.58 11.75 11.86
CA PHE A 23 10.15 10.66 12.65
C PHE A 23 11.02 9.70 11.84
N ARG A 24 10.79 9.59 10.52
CA ARG A 24 11.62 8.75 9.64
C ARG A 24 12.96 9.39 9.30
N PHE A 25 12.96 10.69 8.99
CA PHE A 25 14.11 11.34 8.35
C PHE A 25 14.70 12.51 9.15
N ILE A 26 13.86 13.29 9.82
CA ILE A 26 14.33 14.53 10.46
C ILE A 26 14.76 14.28 11.90
N PHE A 27 13.91 13.62 12.70
CA PHE A 27 14.20 13.34 14.10
C PHE A 27 15.49 12.51 14.31
N PRO A 28 15.76 11.44 13.52
CA PRO A 28 17.00 10.68 13.70
C PRO A 28 18.27 11.42 13.24
N ASN A 29 18.14 12.50 12.47
CA ASN A 29 19.26 13.20 11.82
C ASN A 29 19.41 14.66 12.27
N GLN A 30 18.97 15.01 13.49
CA GLN A 30 19.08 16.37 14.03
C GLN A 30 20.51 16.92 14.00
N LEU A 31 21.51 16.07 14.29
CA LEU A 31 22.91 16.47 14.29
C LEU A 31 23.41 16.96 12.91
N LEU A 32 22.91 16.38 11.81
CA LEU A 32 23.22 16.88 10.46
C LEU A 32 22.62 18.27 10.22
N ILE A 33 21.47 18.56 10.82
CA ILE A 33 20.81 19.87 10.72
C ILE A 33 21.58 20.91 11.55
N GLU A 34 21.92 20.58 12.79
CA GLU A 34 22.70 21.45 13.69
C GLU A 34 24.07 21.80 13.10
N MET A 35 24.74 20.83 12.46
CA MET A 35 26.01 21.04 11.78
C MET A 35 25.88 21.69 10.39
N SER A 36 24.67 22.10 9.99
CA SER A 36 24.36 22.68 8.67
C SER A 36 24.80 21.78 7.48
N ARG A 37 24.80 20.46 7.69
CA ARG A 37 25.14 19.43 6.69
C ARG A 37 23.90 19.00 5.89
N HIS A 38 23.18 19.98 5.35
CA HIS A 38 21.89 19.75 4.69
C HIS A 38 21.99 18.88 3.43
N GLU A 39 23.07 18.99 2.67
CA GLU A 39 23.27 18.17 1.47
C GLU A 39 23.45 16.68 1.80
N LEU A 40 24.16 16.35 2.89
CA LEU A 40 24.28 14.97 3.35
C LEU A 40 22.92 14.42 3.80
N LEU A 41 22.11 15.23 4.48
CA LEU A 41 20.75 14.85 4.86
C LEU A 41 19.86 14.65 3.63
N ARG A 42 19.93 15.54 2.64
CA ARG A 42 19.18 15.44 1.38
C ARG A 42 19.54 14.13 0.66
N GLU A 43 20.83 13.85 0.49
CA GLU A 43 21.29 12.61 -0.15
C GLU A 43 20.79 11.37 0.59
N TYR A 44 20.84 11.39 1.93
CA TYR A 44 20.29 10.30 2.74
C TYR A 44 18.78 10.11 2.52
N ILE A 45 18.01 11.21 2.51
CA ILE A 45 16.57 11.17 2.27
C ILE A 45 16.29 10.61 0.88
N GLU A 46 16.93 11.15 -0.17
CA GLU A 46 16.72 10.74 -1.56
C GLU A 46 16.97 9.24 -1.76
N LYS A 47 18.07 8.71 -1.22
CA LYS A 47 18.40 7.28 -1.28
C LYS A 47 17.34 6.38 -0.66
N ASN A 48 16.65 6.87 0.37
CA ASN A 48 15.64 6.12 1.12
C ASN A 48 14.20 6.47 0.71
N TYR A 49 14.02 7.50 -0.12
CA TYR A 49 12.71 8.07 -0.40
C TYR A 49 11.86 7.12 -1.22
N GLU A 50 12.43 6.41 -2.20
CA GLU A 50 11.68 5.47 -3.06
C GLU A 50 10.96 4.41 -2.21
N GLN A 51 11.66 3.82 -1.25
CA GLN A 51 11.07 2.81 -0.35
C GLN A 51 10.01 3.42 0.58
N TYR A 52 10.33 4.54 1.22
CA TYR A 52 9.42 5.23 2.15
C TYR A 52 8.09 5.60 1.48
N SER A 53 8.18 6.17 0.28
CA SER A 53 7.03 6.70 -0.44
C SER A 53 6.24 5.62 -1.21
N GLY A 54 6.73 4.38 -1.27
CA GLY A 54 5.94 3.23 -1.75
C GLY A 54 4.75 2.96 -0.83
N LEU A 55 4.98 2.91 0.48
CA LEU A 55 3.94 2.71 1.49
C LEU A 55 2.90 3.84 1.50
N LEU A 56 3.35 5.08 1.29
CA LEU A 56 2.45 6.23 1.17
C LEU A 56 1.57 6.15 -0.07
N LEU A 57 2.12 5.67 -1.19
CA LEU A 57 1.37 5.52 -2.43
C LEU A 57 0.27 4.45 -2.29
N GLU A 58 0.57 3.33 -1.63
CA GLU A 58 -0.44 2.33 -1.29
C GLU A 58 -1.55 2.91 -0.42
N GLN A 59 -1.20 3.66 0.62
CA GLN A 59 -2.16 4.33 1.50
C GLN A 59 -3.05 5.30 0.70
N TYR A 60 -2.46 6.12 -0.17
CA TYR A 60 -3.19 7.04 -1.04
C TYR A 60 -4.24 6.33 -1.89
N PHE A 61 -3.88 5.23 -2.59
CA PHE A 61 -4.85 4.52 -3.42
C PHE A 61 -5.94 3.80 -2.60
N ARG A 62 -5.63 3.35 -1.38
CA ARG A 62 -6.66 2.82 -0.47
C ARG A 62 -7.66 3.89 -0.07
N GLU A 63 -7.18 5.07 0.32
CA GLU A 63 -8.04 6.20 0.69
C GLU A 63 -8.85 6.69 -0.52
N LYS A 64 -8.22 6.85 -1.69
CA LYS A 64 -8.89 7.23 -2.94
C LYS A 64 -9.98 6.24 -3.33
N LEU A 65 -9.76 4.94 -3.20
CA LEU A 65 -10.79 3.93 -3.48
C LEU A 65 -11.85 3.86 -2.38
N ALA A 66 -11.50 4.07 -1.10
CA ALA A 66 -12.46 4.13 -0.01
C ALA A 66 -13.48 5.27 -0.17
N GLN A 67 -13.06 6.38 -0.80
CA GLN A 67 -13.94 7.52 -1.08
C GLN A 67 -14.91 7.27 -2.24
N SER A 68 -14.74 6.19 -3.01
CA SER A 68 -15.68 5.82 -4.07
C SER A 68 -16.98 5.28 -3.47
N GLU A 69 -18.12 5.84 -3.88
CA GLU A 69 -19.46 5.47 -3.37
C GLU A 69 -19.81 3.99 -3.49
N ARG A 70 -19.17 3.29 -4.43
CA ARG A 70 -19.41 1.87 -4.72
C ARG A 70 -18.45 0.93 -4.00
N ILE A 71 -17.55 1.42 -3.14
CA ILE A 71 -16.65 0.57 -2.36
C ILE A 71 -17.18 0.42 -0.95
N THR A 72 -17.41 -0.82 -0.54
CA THR A 72 -17.91 -1.17 0.81
C THR A 72 -16.80 -1.54 1.79
N ASP A 73 -15.63 -1.94 1.29
CA ASP A 73 -14.51 -2.41 2.09
C ASP A 73 -13.22 -2.29 1.27
N VAL A 74 -12.11 -1.89 1.88
CA VAL A 74 -10.81 -1.78 1.22
C VAL A 74 -9.68 -2.14 2.18
N GLY A 75 -8.69 -2.88 1.69
CA GLY A 75 -7.47 -3.16 2.45
C GLY A 75 -6.51 -4.09 1.73
N SER A 76 -5.37 -4.37 2.37
CA SER A 76 -4.41 -5.36 1.85
C SER A 76 -4.76 -6.77 2.26
N TYR A 77 -4.18 -7.70 1.52
CA TYR A 77 -4.15 -9.10 1.85
C TYR A 77 -2.71 -9.59 1.97
N TRP A 78 -2.48 -10.42 2.99
CA TRP A 78 -1.22 -11.11 3.24
C TRP A 78 -1.59 -12.52 3.68
N ASN A 79 -1.00 -13.55 3.07
CA ASN A 79 -1.16 -14.91 3.57
C ASN A 79 -0.40 -15.09 4.90
N ASN A 80 -0.76 -16.12 5.67
CA ASN A 80 -0.14 -16.38 6.98
C ASN A 80 1.37 -16.69 6.90
N LYS A 81 1.86 -17.11 5.72
CA LYS A 81 3.28 -17.39 5.47
C LYS A 81 4.09 -16.16 5.04
N GLY A 82 3.44 -15.04 4.74
CA GLY A 82 4.08 -13.82 4.21
C GLY A 82 4.57 -13.93 2.75
N GLU A 83 4.29 -15.02 2.05
CA GLU A 83 4.76 -15.30 0.69
C GLU A 83 3.90 -14.60 -0.39
N ASN A 84 2.62 -14.37 -0.10
CA ASN A 84 1.68 -13.73 -1.02
C ASN A 84 1.11 -12.46 -0.39
N GLU A 85 1.58 -11.32 -0.89
CA GLU A 85 1.04 -9.99 -0.62
C GLU A 85 0.25 -9.47 -1.82
N ILE A 86 -0.95 -8.96 -1.54
CA ILE A 86 -1.72 -8.12 -2.46
C ILE A 86 -1.86 -6.75 -1.80
N ASP A 87 -1.29 -5.75 -2.45
CA ASP A 87 -1.19 -4.37 -1.95
C ASP A 87 -2.58 -3.80 -1.66
N LEU A 88 -3.56 -4.06 -2.54
CA LEU A 88 -4.90 -3.53 -2.43
C LEU A 88 -5.97 -4.50 -2.93
N ILE A 89 -7.01 -4.69 -2.12
CA ILE A 89 -8.27 -5.30 -2.52
C ILE A 89 -9.39 -4.34 -2.10
N ALA A 90 -10.24 -3.95 -3.03
CA ALA A 90 -11.45 -3.18 -2.79
C ALA A 90 -12.67 -4.01 -3.15
N LEU A 91 -13.67 -4.07 -2.28
CA LEU A 91 -14.87 -4.88 -2.46
C LEU A 91 -16.10 -4.01 -2.49
N ASN A 92 -17.02 -4.36 -3.37
CA ASN A 92 -18.42 -3.98 -3.28
C ASN A 92 -19.24 -5.22 -2.91
N ARG A 93 -19.65 -5.31 -1.65
CA ARG A 93 -20.43 -6.44 -1.13
C ARG A 93 -21.87 -6.45 -1.65
N LEU A 94 -22.40 -5.30 -2.10
CA LEU A 94 -23.75 -5.16 -2.64
C LEU A 94 -23.79 -5.65 -4.09
N ASP A 95 -22.97 -5.04 -4.96
CA ASP A 95 -22.92 -5.32 -6.40
C ASP A 95 -22.07 -6.55 -6.75
N LYS A 96 -21.47 -7.20 -5.74
CA LYS A 96 -20.59 -8.37 -5.90
C LYS A 96 -19.45 -8.11 -6.90
N THR A 97 -18.79 -6.97 -6.77
CA THR A 97 -17.57 -6.65 -7.54
C THR A 97 -16.36 -6.55 -6.63
N ALA A 98 -15.19 -6.85 -7.18
CA ALA A 98 -13.93 -6.75 -6.49
C ALA A 98 -12.87 -6.14 -7.41
N ILE A 99 -12.04 -5.26 -6.87
CA ILE A 99 -10.82 -4.78 -7.52
C ILE A 99 -9.65 -5.37 -6.76
N VAL A 100 -8.77 -6.07 -7.46
CA VAL A 100 -7.50 -6.56 -6.93
C VAL A 100 -6.40 -5.78 -7.62
N ALA A 101 -5.57 -5.08 -6.85
CA ALA A 101 -4.59 -4.18 -7.41
C ALA A 101 -3.19 -4.29 -6.80
N GLU A 102 -2.20 -4.09 -7.65
CA GLU A 102 -0.81 -3.87 -7.27
C GLU A 102 -0.48 -2.38 -7.38
N VAL A 103 0.27 -1.86 -6.43
CA VAL A 103 0.72 -0.47 -6.40
C VAL A 103 2.25 -0.45 -6.47
N LYS A 104 2.81 0.21 -7.47
CA LYS A 104 4.26 0.45 -7.55
C LYS A 104 4.54 1.86 -8.00
N ARG A 105 5.51 2.52 -7.36
CA ARG A 105 5.98 3.86 -7.79
C ARG A 105 6.34 3.89 -9.27
N ASN A 106 7.11 2.90 -9.73
CA ASN A 106 7.47 2.74 -11.14
C ASN A 106 6.55 1.73 -11.81
N SER A 107 5.71 2.19 -12.74
CA SER A 107 4.77 1.34 -13.48
C SER A 107 5.45 0.19 -14.25
N LYS A 108 6.71 0.36 -14.66
CA LYS A 108 7.48 -0.70 -15.36
C LYS A 108 7.81 -1.90 -14.47
N LYS A 109 7.75 -1.74 -13.14
CA LYS A 109 7.96 -2.82 -12.17
C LYS A 109 6.68 -3.63 -11.89
N ILE A 110 5.54 -3.23 -12.47
CA ILE A 110 4.27 -3.94 -12.29
C ILE A 110 4.17 -5.09 -13.29
N SER A 111 3.82 -6.28 -12.80
CA SER A 111 3.54 -7.44 -13.64
C SER A 111 2.11 -7.91 -13.43
N ILE A 112 1.28 -7.79 -14.48
CA ILE A 112 -0.10 -8.27 -14.47
C ILE A 112 -0.15 -9.78 -14.27
N ALA A 113 0.79 -10.53 -14.88
CA ALA A 113 0.86 -11.98 -14.71
C ALA A 113 1.14 -12.38 -13.25
N GLN A 114 1.98 -11.64 -12.53
CA GLN A 114 2.21 -11.86 -11.10
C GLN A 114 0.97 -11.50 -10.28
N LEU A 115 0.27 -10.42 -10.63
CA LEU A 115 -0.97 -10.03 -9.97
C LEU A 115 -2.08 -11.06 -10.17
N GLU A 116 -2.20 -11.63 -11.37
CA GLU A 116 -3.11 -12.76 -11.65
C GLU A 116 -2.79 -13.97 -10.77
N ALA A 117 -1.50 -14.34 -10.65
CA ALA A 117 -1.08 -15.44 -9.79
C ALA A 117 -1.42 -15.19 -8.31
N LYS A 118 -1.19 -13.95 -7.83
CA LYS A 118 -1.58 -13.53 -6.48
C LYS A 118 -3.10 -13.56 -6.29
N ALA A 119 -3.88 -13.09 -7.26
CA ALA A 119 -5.34 -13.10 -7.22
C ALA A 119 -5.90 -14.54 -7.15
N ARG A 120 -5.27 -15.51 -7.83
CA ARG A 120 -5.64 -16.93 -7.71
C ARG A 120 -5.48 -17.46 -6.28
N ALA A 121 -4.51 -16.96 -5.52
CA ALA A 121 -4.32 -17.37 -4.12
C ALA A 121 -5.49 -16.97 -3.20
N VAL A 122 -6.26 -15.95 -3.58
CA VAL A 122 -7.47 -15.48 -2.87
C VAL A 122 -8.77 -15.79 -3.63
N ALA A 123 -8.70 -16.65 -4.65
CA ALA A 123 -9.86 -16.94 -5.51
C ALA A 123 -11.06 -17.51 -4.74
N LYS A 124 -10.82 -18.27 -3.65
CA LYS A 124 -11.89 -18.79 -2.79
C LYS A 124 -12.65 -17.67 -2.07
N ASP A 125 -11.93 -16.67 -1.55
CA ASP A 125 -12.51 -15.51 -0.88
C ASP A 125 -13.25 -14.60 -1.87
N LEU A 126 -12.75 -14.53 -3.11
CA LEU A 126 -13.29 -13.72 -4.19
C LEU A 126 -14.31 -14.44 -5.09
N ALA A 127 -14.61 -15.72 -4.84
CA ALA A 127 -15.40 -16.56 -5.75
C ALA A 127 -16.79 -15.99 -6.09
N LYS A 128 -17.37 -15.23 -5.16
CA LYS A 128 -18.68 -14.59 -5.32
C LYS A 128 -18.63 -13.20 -5.97
N TYR A 129 -17.46 -12.71 -6.34
CA TYR A 129 -17.27 -11.37 -6.87
C TYR A 129 -16.77 -11.40 -8.32
N LYS A 130 -17.33 -10.53 -9.16
CA LYS A 130 -16.71 -10.19 -10.44
C LYS A 130 -15.44 -9.39 -10.16
N THR A 131 -14.29 -10.01 -10.42
CA THR A 131 -12.98 -9.44 -10.09
C THR A 131 -12.38 -8.71 -11.28
N GLU A 132 -11.92 -7.48 -11.06
CA GLU A 132 -11.14 -6.67 -11.98
C GLU A 132 -9.71 -6.54 -11.44
N LEU A 133 -8.71 -6.70 -12.31
CA LEU A 133 -7.31 -6.48 -11.95
C LEU A 133 -6.89 -5.07 -12.34
N LYS A 134 -6.28 -4.33 -11.41
CA LYS A 134 -5.73 -2.98 -11.67
C LYS A 134 -4.27 -2.88 -11.30
N ALA A 135 -3.57 -2.03 -12.04
CA ALA A 135 -2.21 -1.62 -11.73
C ALA A 135 -2.24 -0.13 -11.43
N PHE A 136 -1.68 0.27 -10.29
CA PHE A 136 -1.57 1.68 -9.92
C PHE A 136 -0.11 2.09 -9.75
N SER A 137 0.19 3.29 -10.18
CA SER A 137 1.49 3.91 -10.05
C SER A 137 1.39 5.39 -9.73
N ILE A 138 2.54 6.05 -9.60
CA ILE A 138 2.56 7.50 -9.37
C ILE A 138 1.91 8.29 -10.51
N LYS A 139 1.81 7.69 -11.71
CA LYS A 139 1.16 8.30 -12.89
C LYS A 139 -0.37 8.25 -12.81
N ASP A 140 -0.92 7.43 -11.93
CA ASP A 140 -2.36 7.20 -11.77
C ASP A 140 -2.94 7.95 -10.54
N MET A 141 -2.09 8.74 -9.87
CA MET A 141 -2.49 9.61 -8.76
C MET A 141 -3.48 10.67 -9.23
#